data_AF-V2UJB8-F1
#
_entry.id   AF-V2UJB8-F1
#
_cell.length_a   1.000
_cell.length_b   1.000
_cell.length_c   1.000
_cell.angle_alpha   90.00
_cell.angle_beta   90.00
_cell.angle_gamma   90.00
#
_symmetry.space_group_name_H-M   'P 1'
#
loop_
_entity.id
_entity.type
_entity.pdbx_description
1 polymer ?
#
loop_
_entity_poly.entity_id
_entity_poly.type
_entity_poly.pdbx_seq_one_letter_code
_entity_poly.pdbx_strand_id
1 'polypeptide(L)'
;YVLWGISVLPAFSILSILFLRLAIHKLPEEQMAISGCLALGPIGTGAFALLLLGKQSIHILQAAHLAELGAVMHSIGIVGSLLLIGFGMWWLAIAVFTIYKKFSMNFHLGWWGLTFPLGVYSFSILELAKQLNLVGMAYIGYCLSILLIGLWLFVIIKTLLGAYKGSLFMSPCLIAEKKLAH
;
A
#
# COMPACT_ATOMS: atom_id res chain seq x y z
N TYR A 1 16.52 -8.53 -8.04
CA TYR A 1 16.43 -9.41 -6.85
C TYR A 1 17.18 -8.88 -5.64
N VAL A 2 18.47 -8.52 -5.72
CA VAL A 2 19.21 -7.95 -4.57
C VAL A 2 18.55 -6.71 -3.99
N LEU A 3 18.22 -5.70 -4.83
CA LEU A 3 17.50 -4.50 -4.39
C LEU A 3 16.11 -4.81 -3.81
N TRP A 4 15.45 -5.83 -4.34
CA TRP A 4 14.18 -6.31 -3.80
C TRP A 4 14.36 -6.85 -2.38
N GLY A 5 15.40 -7.65 -2.13
CA GLY A 5 15.70 -8.17 -0.80
C GLY A 5 16.07 -7.08 0.20
N ILE A 6 16.90 -6.11 -0.21
CA ILE A 6 17.30 -4.97 0.62
C ILE A 6 16.08 -4.09 0.98
N SER A 7 15.06 -4.04 0.13
CA SER A 7 13.85 -3.26 0.39
C SER A 7 12.81 -4.04 1.22
N VAL A 8 12.42 -5.22 0.74
CA VAL A 8 11.26 -5.95 1.28
C VAL A 8 11.58 -6.58 2.63
N LEU A 9 12.75 -7.18 2.82
CA LEU A 9 13.05 -7.88 4.07
C LEU A 9 13.06 -6.94 5.30
N PRO A 10 13.73 -5.77 5.27
CA PRO A 10 13.64 -4.82 6.37
C PRO A 10 12.22 -4.28 6.58
N ALA A 11 11.46 -4.07 5.50
CA ALA A 11 10.08 -3.65 5.61
C ALA A 11 9.23 -4.69 6.36
N PHE A 12 9.43 -5.98 6.09
CA PHE A 12 8.76 -7.05 6.83
C PHE A 12 9.15 -7.07 8.32
N SER A 13 10.41 -6.81 8.67
CA SER A 13 10.83 -6.65 10.07
C SER A 13 10.09 -5.51 10.77
N ILE A 14 9.89 -4.38 10.08
CA ILE A 14 9.11 -3.25 10.59
C ILE A 14 7.62 -3.61 10.71
N LEU A 15 7.06 -4.33 9.73
CA LEU A 15 5.66 -4.79 9.79
C LEU A 15 5.42 -5.73 10.97
N SER A 16 6.38 -6.60 11.31
CA SER A 16 6.31 -7.44 12.50
C SER A 16 6.25 -6.63 13.79
N ILE A 17 7.06 -5.57 13.90
CA ILE A 17 7.01 -4.63 15.03
C ILE A 17 5.66 -3.88 15.05
N LEU A 18 5.16 -3.45 13.90
CA LEU A 18 3.85 -2.81 13.78
C LEU A 18 2.73 -3.75 14.23
N PHE A 19 2.77 -5.01 13.82
CA PHE A 19 1.80 -6.02 14.25
C PHE A 19 1.82 -6.22 15.77
N LEU A 20 3.02 -6.35 16.36
CA LEU A 20 3.17 -6.42 17.82
C LEU A 20 2.61 -5.17 18.51
N ARG A 21 2.89 -3.99 17.96
CA ARG A 21 2.36 -2.73 18.48
C ARG A 21 0.83 -2.71 18.46
N LEU A 22 0.21 -3.16 17.37
CA LEU A 22 -1.24 -3.24 17.23
C LEU A 22 -1.86 -4.28 18.18
N ALA A 23 -1.15 -5.38 18.46
CA ALA A 23 -1.61 -6.41 19.39
C ALA A 23 -1.58 -5.94 20.85
N ILE A 24 -0.56 -5.17 21.24
CA ILE A 24 -0.35 -4.75 22.63
C ILE A 24 -1.03 -3.40 22.94
N HIS A 25 -1.08 -2.48 21.98
CA HIS A 25 -1.59 -1.12 22.19
C HIS A 25 -2.90 -0.90 21.45
N LYS A 26 -3.94 -0.48 22.18
CA LYS A 26 -5.18 0.00 21.57
C LYS A 26 -4.93 1.36 20.91
N LEU A 27 -4.58 1.35 19.62
CA LEU A 27 -4.51 2.59 18.85
C LEU A 27 -5.92 3.17 18.69
N PRO A 28 -6.05 4.51 18.65
CA PRO A 28 -7.26 5.15 18.14
C PRO A 28 -7.59 4.57 16.76
N GLU A 29 -8.86 4.26 16.52
CA GLU A 29 -9.31 3.53 15.33
C GLU A 29 -8.87 4.21 14.02
N GLU A 30 -8.77 5.56 13.99
CA GLU A 30 -8.26 6.31 12.83
C GLU A 30 -6.81 5.96 12.48
N GLN A 31 -5.95 5.89 13.50
CA GLN A 31 -4.53 5.55 13.34
C GLN A 31 -4.37 4.08 12.95
N MET A 32 -5.28 3.22 13.41
CA MET A 32 -5.29 1.80 13.07
C MET A 32 -5.65 1.57 11.60
N ALA A 33 -6.66 2.26 11.06
CA ALA A 33 -7.03 2.18 9.65
C ALA A 33 -5.87 2.64 8.74
N ILE A 34 -5.25 3.77 9.06
CA ILE A 34 -4.11 4.30 8.31
C ILE A 34 -2.91 3.36 8.40
N SER A 35 -2.59 2.86 9.59
CA SER A 35 -1.47 1.92 9.78
C SER A 35 -1.67 0.61 9.00
N GLY A 36 -2.89 0.08 8.98
CA GLY A 36 -3.21 -1.13 8.21
C GLY A 36 -3.04 -0.93 6.70
N CYS A 37 -3.49 0.23 6.19
CA CYS A 37 -3.24 0.58 4.80
C CYS A 37 -1.76 0.84 4.51
N LEU A 38 -1.00 1.46 5.42
CA LEU A 38 0.45 1.68 5.23
C LEU A 38 1.21 0.35 5.11
N ALA A 39 0.77 -0.71 5.79
CA ALA A 39 1.35 -2.04 5.65
C ALA A 39 1.22 -2.60 4.22
N LEU A 40 0.16 -2.23 3.47
CA LEU A 40 -0.01 -2.63 2.07
C LEU A 40 1.08 -2.08 1.15
N GLY A 41 1.76 -0.99 1.53
CA GLY A 41 2.78 -0.34 0.71
C GLY A 41 3.91 -1.29 0.34
N PRO A 42 4.75 -1.74 1.30
CA PRO A 42 5.85 -2.66 1.03
C PRO A 42 5.39 -4.03 0.53
N ILE A 43 4.20 -4.49 0.93
CA ILE A 43 3.63 -5.76 0.45
C ILE A 43 3.28 -5.67 -1.04
N GLY A 44 2.55 -4.62 -1.44
CA GLY A 44 2.12 -4.40 -2.81
C GLY A 44 3.28 -4.10 -3.75
N THR A 45 4.23 -3.25 -3.34
CA THR A 45 5.45 -3.01 -4.13
C THR A 45 6.32 -4.26 -4.23
N GLY A 46 6.46 -5.03 -3.15
CA GLY A 46 7.19 -6.29 -3.15
C GLY A 46 6.59 -7.30 -4.12
N ALA A 47 5.26 -7.45 -4.11
CA ALA A 47 4.52 -8.33 -5.02
C ALA A 47 4.66 -7.88 -6.48
N PHE A 48 4.40 -6.60 -6.76
CA PHE A 48 4.51 -6.04 -8.10
C PHE A 48 5.93 -6.15 -8.67
N ALA A 49 6.95 -5.88 -7.85
CA ALA A 49 8.33 -6.03 -8.25
C ALA A 49 8.72 -7.48 -8.56
N LEU A 50 8.22 -8.47 -7.81
CA LEU A 50 8.44 -9.89 -8.13
C LEU A 50 7.83 -10.28 -9.47
N LEU A 51 6.61 -9.81 -9.77
CA LEU A 51 5.96 -10.06 -11.06
C LEU A 51 6.74 -9.46 -12.23
N LEU A 52 7.23 -8.22 -12.07
CA LEU A 52 7.96 -7.54 -13.13
C LEU A 52 9.35 -8.15 -13.33
N LEU A 53 10.06 -8.46 -12.25
CA LEU A 53 11.35 -9.15 -12.29
C LEU A 53 11.21 -10.54 -12.91
N GLY A 54 10.20 -11.32 -12.51
CA GLY A 54 9.96 -12.65 -13.06
C GLY A 54 9.56 -12.62 -14.53
N LYS A 55 8.75 -11.65 -14.96
CA LYS A 55 8.40 -11.51 -16.38
C LYS A 55 9.62 -11.15 -17.22
N GLN A 56 10.47 -10.26 -16.71
CA GLN A 56 11.67 -9.82 -17.43
C GLN A 56 12.78 -10.87 -17.40
N SER A 57 12.80 -11.77 -16.39
CA SER A 57 13.82 -12.80 -16.26
C SER A 57 13.83 -13.78 -17.44
N ILE A 58 12.68 -14.04 -18.06
CA ILE A 58 12.58 -14.91 -19.25
C ILE A 58 13.49 -14.35 -20.36
N HIS A 59 13.31 -13.09 -20.73
CA HIS A 59 14.06 -12.47 -21.83
C HIS A 59 15.54 -12.25 -21.48
N ILE A 60 15.83 -11.75 -20.28
CA ILE A 60 17.21 -11.45 -19.86
C ILE A 60 18.04 -12.73 -19.73
N LEU A 61 17.50 -13.76 -19.07
CA LEU A 61 18.25 -15.00 -18.86
C LEU A 61 18.32 -15.86 -20.12
N GLN A 62 17.32 -15.79 -21.01
CA GLN A 62 17.44 -16.41 -22.33
C GLN A 62 18.60 -15.82 -23.14
N ALA A 63 18.81 -14.50 -23.11
CA ALA A 63 19.95 -13.86 -23.77
C ALA A 63 21.30 -14.28 -23.18
N ALA A 64 21.32 -14.72 -21.91
CA ALA A 64 22.50 -15.25 -21.23
C ALA A 64 22.65 -16.78 -21.34
N HIS A 65 21.91 -17.44 -22.24
CA HIS A 65 21.87 -18.90 -22.37
C HIS A 65 21.39 -19.66 -21.11
N LEU A 66 20.59 -19.01 -20.26
CA LEU A 66 20.02 -19.53 -19.01
C LEU A 66 18.48 -19.58 -19.07
N ALA A 67 17.92 -20.03 -20.20
CA ALA A 67 16.47 -19.97 -20.46
C ALA A 67 15.63 -20.72 -19.41
N GLU A 68 16.07 -21.90 -18.97
CA GLU A 68 15.37 -22.69 -17.93
C GLU A 68 15.30 -21.92 -16.60
N LEU A 69 16.40 -21.28 -16.20
CA LEU A 69 16.43 -20.42 -15.01
C LEU A 69 15.46 -19.23 -15.17
N GLY A 70 15.35 -18.67 -16.38
CA GLY A 70 14.37 -17.63 -16.72
C GLY A 70 12.94 -18.03 -16.41
N ALA A 71 12.53 -19.23 -16.82
CA ALA A 71 11.19 -19.77 -16.59
C ALA A 71 10.94 -20.06 -15.09
N VAL A 72 11.95 -20.60 -14.39
CA VAL A 72 11.87 -20.83 -12.93
C VAL A 72 11.71 -19.51 -12.19
N MET A 73 12.49 -18.49 -12.54
CA MET A 73 12.41 -17.16 -11.92
C MET A 73 11.06 -16.47 -12.17
N HIS A 74 10.45 -16.67 -13.34
CA HIS A 74 9.09 -16.21 -13.63
C HIS A 74 8.06 -16.86 -12.71
N SER A 75 8.15 -18.18 -12.57
CA SER A 75 7.27 -18.98 -11.71
C SER A 75 7.41 -18.57 -10.23
N ILE A 76 8.64 -18.34 -9.75
CA ILE A 76 8.92 -17.81 -8.42
C ILE A 76 8.31 -16.41 -8.25
N GLY A 77 8.40 -15.56 -9.27
CA GLY A 77 7.77 -14.23 -9.27
C GLY A 77 6.26 -14.29 -9.06
N ILE A 78 5.57 -15.20 -9.77
CA ILE A 78 4.13 -15.43 -9.64
C ILE A 78 3.77 -15.96 -8.25
N VAL A 79 4.41 -17.04 -7.80
CA VAL A 79 4.11 -17.66 -6.50
C VAL A 79 4.40 -16.70 -5.35
N GLY A 80 5.57 -16.03 -5.39
CA GLY A 80 5.94 -15.04 -4.38
C GLY A 80 4.99 -13.84 -4.35
N SER A 81 4.56 -13.35 -5.51
CA SER A 81 3.54 -12.29 -5.57
C SER A 81 2.20 -12.75 -5.02
N LEU A 82 1.77 -13.99 -5.29
CA LEU A 82 0.51 -14.52 -4.79
C LEU A 82 0.52 -14.61 -3.25
N LEU A 83 1.62 -15.06 -2.66
CA LEU A 83 1.81 -15.10 -1.20
C LEU A 83 1.72 -13.69 -0.58
N LEU A 84 2.40 -12.72 -1.18
CA LEU A 84 2.39 -11.33 -0.72
C LEU A 84 1.00 -10.70 -0.88
N ILE A 85 0.31 -10.92 -2.00
CA ILE A 85 -1.06 -10.45 -2.20
C ILE A 85 -1.99 -11.06 -1.14
N GLY A 86 -1.88 -12.37 -0.87
CA GLY A 86 -2.65 -13.03 0.19
C GLY A 86 -2.42 -12.40 1.57
N PHE A 87 -1.16 -12.13 1.93
CA PHE A 87 -0.83 -11.43 3.18
C PHE A 87 -1.38 -9.99 3.22
N GLY A 88 -1.30 -9.27 2.10
CA GLY A 88 -1.89 -7.94 1.98
C GLY A 88 -3.41 -7.94 2.10
N MET A 89 -4.10 -8.99 1.64
CA MET A 89 -5.55 -9.08 1.73
C MET A 89 -6.03 -9.05 3.18
N TRP A 90 -5.27 -9.70 4.07
CA TRP A 90 -5.54 -9.67 5.50
C TRP A 90 -5.36 -8.26 6.10
N TRP A 91 -4.31 -7.54 5.74
CA TRP A 91 -4.11 -6.14 6.14
C TRP A 91 -5.19 -5.20 5.60
N LEU A 92 -5.58 -5.38 4.34
CA LEU A 92 -6.66 -4.63 3.71
C LEU A 92 -7.99 -4.87 4.43
N ALA A 93 -8.29 -6.12 4.79
CA ALA A 93 -9.48 -6.46 5.54
C ALA A 93 -9.53 -5.72 6.89
N ILE A 94 -8.43 -5.75 7.66
CA ILE A 94 -8.32 -5.00 8.93
C ILE A 94 -8.61 -3.51 8.70
N ALA A 95 -7.97 -2.90 7.71
CA ALA A 95 -8.16 -1.49 7.42
C ALA A 95 -9.62 -1.15 7.06
N VAL A 96 -10.25 -1.94 6.18
CA VAL A 96 -11.65 -1.73 5.75
C VAL A 96 -12.62 -1.92 6.93
N PHE A 97 -12.44 -2.96 7.75
CA PHE A 97 -13.30 -3.18 8.92
C PHE A 97 -13.19 -2.05 9.94
N THR A 98 -11.98 -1.52 10.16
CA THR A 98 -11.78 -0.38 11.07
C THR A 98 -12.43 0.88 10.53
N ILE A 99 -12.31 1.16 9.22
CA ILE A 99 -12.99 2.31 8.59
C ILE A 99 -14.51 2.18 8.70
N TYR A 100 -15.05 0.99 8.42
CA TYR A 100 -16.50 0.75 8.45
C TYR A 100 -17.11 0.93 9.84
N LYS A 101 -16.41 0.48 10.90
CA LYS A 101 -16.92 0.59 12.28
C LYS A 101 -17.00 2.03 12.80
N LYS A 102 -16.25 2.98 12.22
CA LYS A 102 -16.20 4.35 12.72
C LYS A 102 -16.03 5.37 11.59
N PHE A 103 -17.15 5.66 10.94
CA PHE A 103 -17.22 6.60 9.83
C PHE A 103 -17.02 8.08 10.23
N SER A 104 -16.95 8.41 11.53
CA SER A 104 -16.86 9.78 12.04
C SER A 104 -15.42 10.34 12.08
N MET A 105 -14.56 9.93 11.15
CA MET A 105 -13.16 10.36 11.17
C MET A 105 -13.01 11.79 10.65
N ASN A 106 -12.28 12.63 11.39
CA ASN A 106 -11.99 13.97 10.95
C ASN A 106 -10.91 13.94 9.86
N PHE A 107 -11.11 14.70 8.78
CA PHE A 107 -10.11 14.77 7.72
C PHE A 107 -8.82 15.41 8.22
N HIS A 108 -7.70 14.75 7.98
CA HIS A 108 -6.36 15.28 8.20
C HIS A 108 -5.43 14.84 7.05
N LEU A 109 -4.27 15.49 6.93
CA LEU A 109 -3.37 15.28 5.77
C LEU A 109 -2.83 13.83 5.67
N GLY A 110 -2.88 13.05 6.75
CA GLY A 110 -2.46 11.65 6.78
C GLY A 110 -3.27 10.73 5.87
N TRP A 111 -4.46 11.16 5.42
CA TRP A 111 -5.27 10.43 4.43
C TRP A 111 -4.56 10.26 3.08
N TRP A 112 -3.61 11.15 2.73
CA TRP A 112 -2.77 10.95 1.55
C TRP A 112 -1.95 9.65 1.61
N GLY A 113 -1.56 9.22 2.81
CA GLY A 113 -0.81 7.98 3.04
C GLY A 113 -1.55 6.71 2.64
N LEU A 114 -2.85 6.79 2.35
CA LEU A 114 -3.67 5.67 1.89
C LEU A 114 -3.57 5.43 0.37
N THR A 115 -3.28 6.48 -0.39
CA THR A 115 -3.35 6.44 -1.86
C THR A 115 -2.26 5.55 -2.48
N PHE A 116 -1.02 5.73 -2.04
CA PHE A 116 0.11 4.97 -2.56
C PHE A 116 -0.02 3.46 -2.28
N PRO A 117 -0.24 2.99 -1.03
CA PRO A 117 -0.38 1.57 -0.73
C PRO A 117 -1.52 0.88 -1.49
N LEU A 118 -2.69 1.53 -1.57
CA LEU A 118 -3.82 1.00 -2.34
C LEU A 118 -3.50 0.94 -3.84
N GLY A 119 -2.80 1.94 -4.37
CA GLY A 119 -2.39 1.97 -5.78
C GLY A 119 -1.44 0.83 -6.14
N VAL A 120 -0.35 0.68 -5.39
CA VAL A 120 0.64 -0.38 -5.68
C VAL A 120 0.07 -1.78 -5.46
N TYR A 121 -0.83 -1.95 -4.50
CA TYR A 121 -1.54 -3.21 -4.28
C TYR A 121 -2.56 -3.51 -5.41
N SER A 122 -3.22 -2.49 -5.95
CA SER A 122 -4.08 -2.65 -7.13
C SER A 122 -3.25 -3.04 -8.37
N PHE A 123 -2.09 -2.42 -8.57
CA PHE A 123 -1.19 -2.76 -9.67
C PHE A 123 -0.64 -4.18 -9.57
N SER A 124 -0.30 -4.67 -8.38
CA SER A 124 0.16 -6.05 -8.21
C SER A 124 -0.93 -7.06 -8.58
N ILE A 125 -2.19 -6.81 -8.19
CA ILE A 125 -3.33 -7.65 -8.58
C ILE A 125 -3.57 -7.63 -10.08
N LEU A 126 -3.55 -6.44 -10.71
CA LEU A 126 -3.76 -6.30 -12.15
C LEU A 126 -2.65 -6.96 -12.97
N GLU A 127 -1.38 -6.81 -12.57
CA GLU A 127 -0.27 -7.45 -13.27
C GLU A 127 -0.31 -8.98 -13.09
N LEU A 128 -0.66 -9.48 -11.90
CA LEU A 128 -0.83 -10.91 -11.68
C LEU A 128 -1.97 -11.48 -12.53
N ALA A 129 -3.12 -10.79 -12.55
CA ALA A 129 -4.26 -11.15 -13.38
C ALA A 129 -3.89 -11.20 -14.87
N LYS A 130 -3.12 -10.22 -15.34
CA LYS A 130 -2.62 -10.17 -16.72
C LYS A 130 -1.68 -11.33 -17.03
N GLN A 131 -0.73 -11.63 -16.16
CA GLN A 131 0.24 -12.71 -16.39
C GLN A 131 -0.40 -14.10 -16.34
N LEU A 132 -1.42 -14.31 -15.50
CA LEU A 132 -2.16 -15.57 -15.41
C LEU A 132 -3.37 -15.66 -16.35
N ASN A 133 -3.68 -14.59 -17.11
CA ASN A 133 -4.89 -14.46 -17.93
C ASN A 133 -6.20 -14.69 -17.14
N LEU A 134 -6.26 -14.22 -15.89
CA LEU A 134 -7.41 -14.38 -15.00
C LEU A 134 -8.29 -13.13 -14.99
N VAL A 135 -9.27 -13.08 -15.90
CA VAL A 135 -10.21 -11.94 -16.02
C VAL A 135 -10.96 -11.67 -14.71
N GLY A 136 -11.35 -12.72 -13.98
CA GLY A 136 -11.99 -12.60 -12.68
C GLY A 136 -11.16 -11.82 -11.66
N MET A 137 -9.85 -12.04 -11.64
CA MET A 137 -8.91 -11.34 -10.76
C MET A 137 -8.70 -9.88 -11.19
N ALA A 138 -8.79 -9.59 -12.50
CA ALA A 138 -8.68 -8.23 -13.01
C ALA A 138 -9.82 -7.33 -12.47
N TYR A 139 -11.04 -7.85 -12.31
CA TYR A 139 -12.15 -7.09 -11.73
C TYR A 139 -11.87 -6.62 -10.29
N ILE A 140 -11.15 -7.41 -9.50
CA ILE A 140 -10.72 -6.99 -8.14
C ILE A 140 -9.78 -5.79 -8.25
N GLY A 141 -8.79 -5.86 -9.13
CA GLY A 141 -7.86 -4.76 -9.38
C GLY A 141 -8.55 -3.48 -9.89
N TYR A 142 -9.52 -3.62 -10.80
CA TYR A 142 -10.32 -2.48 -11.27
C TYR A 142 -11.19 -1.87 -10.17
N CYS A 143 -11.84 -2.70 -9.35
CA CYS A 143 -12.62 -2.22 -8.21
C CYS A 143 -11.76 -1.41 -7.24
N LEU A 144 -10.59 -1.93 -6.85
CA LEU A 144 -9.65 -1.22 -5.99
C LEU A 144 -9.13 0.08 -6.63
N SER A 145 -8.90 0.08 -7.94
CA SER A 145 -8.47 1.28 -8.67
C SER A 145 -9.56 2.36 -8.71
N ILE A 146 -10.83 1.99 -8.88
CA ILE A 146 -11.96 2.92 -8.82
C ILE A 146 -12.11 3.50 -7.42
N LEU A 147 -12.00 2.67 -6.39
CA LEU A 147 -12.01 3.12 -4.99
C LEU A 147 -10.86 4.09 -4.69
N LEU A 148 -9.67 3.81 -5.22
CA LEU A 148 -8.51 4.69 -5.12
C LEU A 148 -8.76 6.05 -5.78
N ILE A 149 -9.33 6.09 -6.98
CA ILE A 149 -9.68 7.34 -7.66
C ILE A 149 -10.68 8.14 -6.81
N GLY A 150 -11.72 7.49 -6.28
CA GLY A 150 -12.68 8.12 -5.38
C GLY A 150 -12.04 8.69 -4.12
N LEU A 151 -11.16 7.91 -3.47
CA LEU A 151 -10.39 8.35 -2.31
C LEU A 151 -9.48 9.53 -2.63
N TRP A 152 -8.76 9.47 -3.76
CA TRP A 152 -7.88 10.54 -4.20
C TRP A 152 -8.63 11.84 -4.45
N LEU A 153 -9.78 11.78 -5.14
CA LEU A 153 -10.67 12.92 -5.38
C LEU A 153 -11.20 13.50 -4.06
N PHE A 154 -11.62 12.66 -3.13
CA PHE A 154 -12.05 13.11 -1.81
C PHE A 154 -10.93 13.85 -1.06
N VAL A 155 -9.73 13.27 -1.03
CA VAL A 155 -8.58 13.83 -0.31
C VAL A 155 -8.14 15.15 -0.94
N ILE A 156 -8.02 15.24 -2.27
CA ILE A 156 -7.60 16.47 -2.94
C ILE A 156 -8.61 17.61 -2.72
N ILE A 157 -9.92 17.34 -2.81
CA ILE A 157 -10.96 18.35 -2.55
C ILE A 157 -10.85 18.89 -1.12
N LYS A 158 -10.72 17.99 -0.13
CA LYS A 158 -10.58 18.39 1.28
C LYS A 158 -9.27 19.12 1.56
N THR A 159 -8.17 18.73 0.91
CA THR A 159 -6.89 19.44 0.97
C THR A 159 -7.04 20.86 0.40
N LEU A 160 -7.64 21.03 -0.78
CA LEU A 160 -7.86 22.35 -1.39
C LEU A 160 -8.76 23.25 -0.53
N LEU A 161 -9.88 22.71 -0.03
CA LEU A 161 -10.79 23.46 0.85
C LEU A 161 -10.12 23.86 2.17
N GLY A 162 -9.31 22.96 2.76
CA GLY A 162 -8.58 23.24 4.00
C GLY A 162 -7.45 24.26 3.79
N ALA A 163 -6.76 24.19 2.66
CA ALA A 163 -5.73 25.16 2.27
C ALA A 163 -6.35 26.54 2.05
N TYR A 164 -7.48 26.62 1.33
CA TYR A 164 -8.20 27.87 1.10
C TYR A 164 -8.72 28.51 2.39
N LYS A 165 -9.20 27.70 3.35
CA LYS A 165 -9.67 28.19 4.67
C LYS A 165 -8.54 28.51 5.66
N GLY A 166 -7.27 28.24 5.32
CA GLY A 166 -6.12 28.43 6.22
C GLY A 166 -6.08 27.47 7.43
N SER A 167 -7.04 26.57 7.58
CA SER A 167 -7.16 25.66 8.73
C SER A 167 -6.26 24.43 8.63
N LEU A 168 -5.71 24.14 7.44
CA LEU A 168 -4.94 22.91 7.18
C LEU A 168 -3.48 22.98 7.64
N PHE A 169 -2.89 24.18 7.67
CA PHE A 169 -1.50 24.41 8.07
C PHE A 169 -1.38 25.05 9.45
N MET A 170 -2.40 24.89 10.30
CA MET A 170 -2.37 25.37 11.69
C MET A 170 -1.38 24.54 12.49
N SER A 171 -0.12 24.98 12.53
CA SER A 171 0.93 24.41 13.38
C SER A 171 0.65 24.84 14.83
N PRO A 172 0.35 23.89 15.75
CA PRO A 172 0.03 24.23 17.15
C PRO A 172 1.15 24.99 17.87
N CYS A 173 2.40 24.82 17.41
CA CYS A 173 3.57 25.53 17.93
C CYS A 173 3.51 27.05 17.72
N LEU A 174 2.95 27.53 16.60
CA LEU A 174 2.83 28.98 16.33
C LEU A 174 1.74 29.64 17.19
N ILE A 175 0.76 28.86 17.66
CA ILE A 175 -0.29 29.34 18.57
C ILE A 175 0.24 29.46 19.99
N ALA A 176 1.11 28.53 20.42
CA ALA A 176 1.76 28.56 21.74
C ALA A 176 2.70 29.77 21.88
N GLU A 177 3.47 30.10 20.85
CA GLU A 177 4.38 31.25 20.83
C GLU A 177 3.62 32.58 20.93
N LYS A 178 2.47 32.70 20.24
CA LYS A 178 1.61 33.90 20.29
C LYS A 178 0.88 34.09 21.63
N LYS A 179 0.74 33.02 22.42
CA LYS A 179 0.14 33.03 23.76
C LYS A 179 1.15 33.34 24.88
N LEU A 180 2.44 33.22 24.60
CA LEU A 180 3.55 33.56 25.49
C LEU A 180 4.09 34.97 25.26
N ALA A 181 3.78 35.58 24.11
CA ALA A 181 4.14 36.95 23.74
C ALA A 181 3.11 38.01 24.18
N HIS A 182 2.06 37.61 24.90
CA HIS A 182 1.03 38.45 25.54
C HIS A 182 0.93 38.07 27.01
#